data_AF-A0A942V038-F1
#
_entry.id   AF-A0A942V038-F1
#
_cell.length_a   1.000
_cell.length_b   1.000
_cell.length_c   1.000
_cell.angle_alpha   90.00
_cell.angle_beta   90.00
_cell.angle_gamma   90.00
#
_symmetry.space_group_name_H-M   'P 1'
#
loop_
_entity.id
_entity.type
_entity.pdbx_description
1 polymer ?
#
loop_
_entity_poly.entity_id
_entity_poly.type
_entity_poly.pdbx_seq_one_letter_code
_entity_poly.pdbx_strand_id
1 'polypeptide(L)'
;MANIANFKINTDANWVNIEDKIKETKSDFAFTDGKTYLIQVFAPHKICISASGEPSGGDGFEKSDEPFSYTHSTGTGLYVKSKYVKQYSQIEINVAE
;
A
#
# COMPACT_ATOMS: atom_id res chain seq x y z
N MET A 1 -5.70 6.85 17.60
CA MET A 1 -5.12 6.46 16.31
C MET A 1 -4.86 7.73 15.52
N ALA A 2 -3.59 8.06 15.29
CA ALA A 2 -3.22 9.23 14.51
C ALA A 2 -3.12 8.82 13.03
N ASN A 3 -3.74 9.60 12.14
CA ASN A 3 -3.59 9.40 10.71
C ASN A 3 -2.16 9.79 10.29
N ILE A 4 -1.42 8.86 9.70
CA ILE A 4 -0.10 9.13 9.14
C ILE A 4 -0.27 9.78 7.78
N ALA A 5 -0.98 9.13 6.86
CA ALA A 5 -1.15 9.63 5.50
C ALA A 5 -2.47 9.14 4.88
N ASN A 6 -3.08 10.00 4.06
CA ASN A 6 -4.10 9.64 3.08
C ASN A 6 -3.65 10.17 1.72
N PHE A 7 -3.61 9.29 0.72
CA PHE A 7 -3.15 9.64 -0.62
C PHE A 7 -3.79 8.76 -1.68
N LYS A 8 -3.63 9.21 -2.94
CA LYS A 8 -4.18 8.54 -4.11
C LYS A 8 -3.07 8.16 -5.08
N ILE A 9 -3.15 6.95 -5.62
CA ILE A 9 -2.24 6.44 -6.65
C ILE A 9 -3.03 6.30 -7.94
N ASN A 10 -2.54 6.85 -9.05
CA ASN A 10 -3.17 6.63 -10.35
C ASN A 10 -3.06 5.15 -10.72
N THR A 11 -4.16 4.56 -11.15
CA THR A 11 -4.18 3.14 -11.52
C THR A 11 -3.47 2.93 -12.84
N ASP A 12 -2.41 2.14 -12.82
CA ASP A 12 -1.81 1.56 -14.01
C ASP A 12 -1.73 0.03 -13.88
N ALA A 13 -1.09 -0.63 -14.84
CA ALA A 13 -0.91 -2.07 -14.82
C ALA A 13 0.25 -2.52 -13.91
N ASN A 14 0.94 -1.61 -13.24
CA ASN A 14 2.14 -1.87 -12.46
C ASN A 14 1.80 -1.95 -10.97
N TRP A 15 2.77 -2.49 -10.22
CA TRP A 15 2.72 -2.42 -8.77
C TRP A 15 3.32 -1.10 -8.31
N VAL A 16 2.74 -0.53 -7.27
CA VAL A 16 3.24 0.70 -6.66
C VAL A 16 3.59 0.43 -5.21
N ASN A 17 4.80 0.82 -4.80
CA ASN A 17 5.23 0.73 -3.42
C ASN A 17 4.55 1.84 -2.59
N ILE A 18 3.75 1.44 -1.61
CA ILE A 18 3.02 2.33 -0.68
C ILE A 18 4.02 3.14 0.15
N GLU A 19 5.14 2.53 0.58
CA GLU A 19 6.10 3.19 1.45
C GLU A 19 6.81 4.35 0.74
N ASP A 20 7.17 4.15 -0.53
CA ASP A 20 7.79 5.20 -1.34
C ASP A 20 6.81 6.35 -1.60
N LYS A 21 5.54 6.03 -1.86
CA LYS A 21 4.48 7.05 -2.03
C LYS A 21 4.20 7.84 -0.75
N ILE A 22 4.32 7.22 0.41
CA ILE A 22 4.23 7.94 1.68
C ILE A 22 5.43 8.86 1.86
N LYS A 23 6.66 8.42 1.55
CA LYS A 23 7.83 9.30 1.63
C LYS A 23 7.74 10.50 0.68
N GLU A 24 7.15 10.33 -0.51
CA GLU A 24 6.88 11.44 -1.44
C GLU A 24 5.93 12.50 -0.84
N THR A 25 4.94 12.08 -0.05
CA THR A 25 3.91 12.97 0.52
C THR A 25 4.25 13.47 1.93
N LYS A 26 5.03 12.69 2.68
CA LYS A 26 5.53 12.96 4.03
C LYS A 26 6.98 12.52 4.15
N SER A 27 7.89 13.40 3.72
CA SER A 27 9.34 13.16 3.72
C SER A 27 9.92 12.81 5.09
N ASP A 28 9.30 13.31 6.16
CA ASP A 28 9.79 13.13 7.54
C ASP A 28 9.31 11.80 8.16
N PHE A 29 8.40 11.09 7.48
CA PHE A 29 7.90 9.81 7.95
C PHE A 29 8.70 8.64 7.35
N ALA A 30 9.10 7.72 8.22
CA ALA A 30 9.68 6.45 7.83
C ALA A 30 9.01 5.31 8.59
N PHE A 31 8.76 4.21 7.90
CA PHE A 31 8.34 2.99 8.54
C PHE A 31 9.47 2.50 9.47
N THR A 32 9.11 2.28 10.73
CA THR A 32 9.97 1.70 11.77
C THR A 32 9.88 0.18 11.74
N ASP A 33 11.03 -0.50 11.75
CA ASP A 33 11.13 -1.96 11.81
C ASP A 33 10.41 -2.53 13.04
N GLY A 34 9.65 -3.61 12.85
CA GLY A 34 8.88 -4.28 13.90
C GLY A 34 7.63 -3.53 14.37
N LYS A 35 7.38 -2.30 13.88
CA LYS A 35 6.19 -1.54 14.23
C LYS A 35 5.01 -1.93 13.35
N THR A 36 3.83 -1.99 13.96
CA THR A 36 2.57 -2.29 13.27
C THR A 36 1.84 -1.01 12.92
N TYR A 37 1.35 -0.95 11.68
CA TYR A 37 0.54 0.13 11.12
C TYR A 37 -0.80 -0.44 10.66
N LEU A 38 -1.82 0.40 10.63
CA LEU A 38 -3.10 0.09 10.01
C LEU A 38 -3.11 0.65 8.60
N ILE A 39 -3.30 -0.22 7.61
CA ILE A 39 -3.39 0.12 6.20
C ILE A 39 -4.81 -0.14 5.73
N GLN A 40 -5.41 0.83 5.07
CA GLN A 40 -6.71 0.70 4.44
C GLN A 40 -6.58 1.08 2.97
N VAL A 41 -6.96 0.16 2.10
CA VAL A 41 -7.00 0.39 0.66
C VAL A 41 -8.47 0.34 0.26
N PHE A 42 -8.97 1.44 -0.31
CA PHE A 42 -10.36 1.53 -0.74
C PHE A 42 -10.53 0.93 -2.13
N ALA A 43 -11.68 0.30 -2.35
CA ALA A 43 -12.02 -0.52 -3.50
C ALA A 43 -11.21 -1.83 -3.60
N PRO A 44 -11.74 -2.87 -4.30
CA PRO A 44 -11.09 -4.17 -4.37
C PRO A 44 -9.83 -4.14 -5.24
N HIS A 45 -8.71 -3.83 -4.60
CA HIS A 45 -7.38 -3.81 -5.20
C HIS A 45 -6.52 -4.97 -4.68
N LYS A 46 -5.41 -5.21 -5.37
CA LYS A 46 -4.43 -6.22 -4.96
C LYS A 46 -3.37 -5.59 -4.09
N ILE A 47 -3.00 -6.29 -3.02
CA ILE A 47 -1.92 -5.92 -2.11
C ILE A 47 -0.93 -7.06 -2.05
N CYS A 48 0.36 -6.75 -2.04
CA CYS A 48 1.42 -7.74 -1.89
C CYS A 48 2.51 -7.21 -0.96
N ILE A 49 2.99 -8.05 -0.05
CA ILE A 49 4.18 -7.78 0.75
C ILE A 49 5.29 -8.64 0.16
N SER A 50 6.36 -8.01 -0.30
CA SER A 50 7.44 -8.71 -1.01
C SER A 50 8.80 -8.30 -0.47
N ALA A 51 9.67 -9.29 -0.22
CA ALA A 51 11.08 -9.09 0.11
C ALA A 51 12.00 -9.11 -1.13
N SER A 52 11.46 -9.56 -2.27
CA SER A 52 12.22 -9.80 -3.51
C SER A 52 12.13 -8.63 -4.50
N GLY A 53 11.59 -7.49 -4.09
CA GLY A 53 11.30 -6.33 -4.95
C GLY A 53 9.87 -6.33 -5.48
N GLU A 54 9.66 -5.70 -6.64
CA GLU A 54 8.34 -5.56 -7.26
C GLU A 54 7.67 -6.92 -7.51
N PRO A 55 6.41 -7.14 -7.11
CA PRO A 55 5.72 -8.40 -7.33
C PRO A 55 5.36 -8.67 -8.80
N SER A 56 5.06 -9.93 -9.14
CA SER A 56 4.51 -10.32 -10.44
C SER A 56 2.99 -10.15 -10.51
N GLY A 57 2.39 -10.21 -11.70
CA GLY A 57 0.96 -9.90 -11.89
C GLY A 57 -0.04 -10.81 -11.15
N GLY A 58 0.38 -12.05 -10.86
CA GLY A 58 -0.41 -13.02 -10.10
C GLY A 58 -0.39 -12.79 -8.59
N ASP A 59 0.66 -12.14 -8.07
CA ASP A 59 0.98 -12.12 -6.66
C ASP A 59 0.01 -11.29 -5.83
N GLY A 60 0.07 -11.51 -4.51
CA GLY A 60 -0.70 -10.76 -3.52
C GLY A 60 -2.07 -11.35 -3.18
N PHE A 61 -2.80 -10.61 -2.37
CA PHE A 61 -4.16 -10.93 -1.92
C PHE A 61 -5.09 -9.74 -2.18
N GLU A 62 -6.38 -10.03 -2.25
CA GLU A 62 -7.41 -9.01 -2.40
C GLU A 62 -7.77 -8.44 -1.03
N LYS A 63 -7.97 -7.13 -0.96
CA LYS A 63 -8.53 -6.48 0.22
C LYS A 63 -9.81 -5.73 -0.13
N SER A 64 -10.75 -5.79 0.80
CA SER A 64 -11.91 -4.92 0.90
C SER A 64 -11.50 -3.58 1.52
N ASP A 65 -12.45 -2.63 1.58
CA ASP A 65 -12.32 -1.33 2.24
C ASP A 65 -11.96 -1.41 3.75
N GLU A 66 -11.82 -2.61 4.30
CA GLU A 66 -11.47 -2.83 5.70
C GLU A 66 -9.97 -2.61 5.95
N PRO A 67 -9.60 -1.89 7.02
CA PRO A 67 -8.22 -1.75 7.41
C PRO A 67 -7.62 -3.11 7.80
N PHE A 68 -6.34 -3.29 7.53
CA PHE A 68 -5.57 -4.45 7.95
C PHE A 68 -4.27 -4.05 8.63
N SER A 69 -3.83 -4.87 9.58
CA SER A 69 -2.57 -4.68 10.27
C SER A 69 -1.40 -5.07 9.38
N TYR A 70 -0.43 -4.17 9.26
CA TYR A 70 0.83 -4.38 8.56
C TYR A 70 1.99 -4.13 9.54
N THR A 71 2.72 -5.18 9.89
CA THR A 71 3.96 -5.04 10.66
C THR A 71 5.13 -4.86 9.70
N HIS A 72 5.74 -3.69 9.71
CA HIS A 72 6.86 -3.41 8.82
C HIS A 72 8.08 -4.25 9.21
N SER A 73 8.75 -4.81 8.21
CA SER A 73 9.98 -5.58 8.37
C SER A 73 11.00 -5.09 7.36
N THR A 74 12.20 -4.76 7.83
CA THR A 74 13.29 -4.26 6.99
C THR A 74 13.59 -5.23 5.86
N GLY A 75 13.74 -4.71 4.64
CA GLY A 75 13.94 -5.51 3.43
C GLY A 75 12.65 -6.03 2.79
N THR A 76 11.47 -5.73 3.36
CA THR A 76 10.18 -5.93 2.69
C THR A 76 9.65 -4.61 2.14
N GLY A 77 8.83 -4.68 1.10
CA GLY A 77 8.05 -3.56 0.58
C GLY A 77 6.56 -3.91 0.54
N LEU A 78 5.72 -2.92 0.81
CA LEU A 78 4.27 -3.02 0.72
C LEU A 78 3.79 -2.46 -0.63
N TYR A 79 3.29 -3.33 -1.49
CA TYR A 79 2.89 -2.99 -2.85
C TYR A 79 1.38 -3.07 -3.02
N VAL A 80 0.86 -2.20 -3.88
CA VAL A 80 -0.55 -2.17 -4.29
C VAL A 80 -0.68 -2.07 -5.80
N LYS A 81 -1.71 -2.70 -6.34
CA LYS A 81 -2.01 -2.67 -7.77
C LYS A 81 -3.51 -2.66 -8.01
N SER A 82 -3.92 -1.95 -9.05
CA SER A 82 -5.31 -1.95 -9.47
C SER A 82 -5.69 -3.28 -10.10
N LYS A 83 -6.71 -3.95 -9.53
CA LYS A 83 -7.33 -5.12 -10.13
C LYS A 83 -8.16 -4.77 -11.37
N TYR A 84 -8.76 -3.57 -11.38
CA TYR A 84 -9.70 -3.12 -12.41
C TYR A 84 -9.29 -1.76 -12.96
N VAL A 85 -8.14 -1.69 -13.65
CA VAL A 85 -7.58 -0.46 -14.25
C VAL A 85 -8.60 0.32 -15.09
N LYS A 86 -9.59 -0.36 -15.70
CA LYS A 86 -10.64 0.27 -16.51
C LYS A 86 -11.84 0.81 -15.70
N GLN A 87 -12.01 0.38 -14.45
CA GLN A 87 -13.15 0.76 -13.60
C GLN A 87 -12.78 1.83 -12.57
N TYR A 88 -11.54 1.83 -12.09
CA TYR A 88 -11.04 2.81 -11.16
C TYR A 88 -9.88 3.54 -11.82
N SER A 89 -9.86 4.87 -11.77
CA SER A 89 -8.74 5.69 -12.24
C SER A 89 -7.69 5.91 -11.15
N GLN A 90 -8.05 5.69 -9.89
CA GLN A 90 -7.20 5.92 -8.72
C GLN A 90 -7.46 4.86 -7.63
N ILE A 91 -6.41 4.54 -6.87
CA ILE A 91 -6.40 3.74 -5.65
C ILE A 91 -6.29 4.73 -4.49
N GLU A 92 -7.26 4.75 -3.59
CA GLU A 92 -7.16 5.55 -2.37
C GLU A 92 -6.62 4.70 -1.23
N ILE A 93 -5.67 5.25 -0.47
CA ILE A 93 -4.97 4.55 0.60
C ILE A 93 -4.90 5.44 1.83
N ASN A 94 -5.17 4.84 2.98
CA ASN A 94 -5.05 5.44 4.28
C ASN A 94 -4.08 4.62 5.15
N VAL A 95 -3.19 5.30 5.86
CA VAL A 95 -2.20 4.71 6.75
C VAL A 95 -2.27 5.39 8.11
N ALA A 96 -2.32 4.60 9.19
CA ALA A 96 -2.45 5.08 10.56
C ALA A 96 -1.61 4.25 11.55
N GLU A 97 -1.36 4.85 12.72
CA GLU A 97 -0.79 4.18 13.91
C GLU A 97 -1.87 3.58 14.82
#